data_AF-A0A3Q4HYK9-F1
#
_entry.id   AF-A0A3Q4HYK9-F1
#
_cell.length_a   1.000
_cell.length_b   1.000
_cell.length_c   1.000
_cell.angle_alpha   90.00
_cell.angle_beta   90.00
_cell.angle_gamma   90.00
#
_symmetry.space_group_name_H-M   'P 1'
#
loop_
_entity.id
_entity.type
_entity.pdbx_description
1 polymer ?
#
loop_
_entity_poly.entity_id
_entity_poly.type
_entity_poly.pdbx_seq_one_letter_code
_entity_poly.pdbx_strand_id
1 'polypeptide(L)'
;MTLQRWTPAFCLLLASVKVVWLRLLLYSDTCRTFGSGVLEPFIGSGFYVRSDCPFTLTRFTHNRVECDITIQRGNSGLLVQVEIIVNKVSTVLQNGIILVEKKSVSLPYDHTYQHIFQYGIYTRLRSSLLPLSVTWHSVPGGIDTLWVRLEQELSTDMTGLCGKHNVTGNEQQLITESVIADSTCQIQDPAFVPNPVGLHFFVFSVSTYKVVTE
;
A
#
# COMPACT_ATOMS: atom_id res chain seq x y z
N MET A 1 17.96 31.97 49.15
CA MET A 1 16.80 31.22 48.62
C MET A 1 17.25 30.55 47.33
N THR A 2 17.51 29.24 47.40
CA THR A 2 18.08 28.41 46.33
C THR A 2 17.00 28.04 45.32
N LEU A 3 17.08 28.58 44.10
CA LEU A 3 16.18 28.22 43.00
C LEU A 3 16.63 26.88 42.40
N GLN A 4 15.78 25.87 42.57
CA GLN A 4 16.08 24.48 42.31
C GLN A 4 16.17 24.19 40.80
N ARG A 5 17.35 23.71 40.42
CA ARG A 5 17.74 23.20 39.11
C ARG A 5 16.97 21.91 38.79
N TRP A 6 15.85 22.02 38.07
CA TRP A 6 15.13 20.91 37.42
C TRP A 6 15.39 20.97 35.91
N THR A 7 16.51 20.39 35.46
CA THR A 7 16.62 19.06 34.82
C THR A 7 16.16 19.00 33.36
N PRO A 8 17.10 18.96 32.38
CA PRO A 8 16.80 18.81 30.94
C PRO A 8 16.09 17.49 30.56
N ALA A 9 15.99 16.54 31.50
CA ALA A 9 15.29 15.27 31.33
C ALA A 9 13.77 15.44 31.08
N PHE A 10 13.13 16.46 31.67
CA PHE A 10 11.68 16.66 31.52
C PHE A 10 11.30 17.14 30.10
N CYS A 11 12.17 17.94 29.45
CA CYS A 11 12.00 18.35 28.06
C CYS A 11 12.22 17.20 27.07
N LEU A 12 13.17 16.30 27.35
CA LEU A 12 13.43 15.12 26.52
C LEU A 12 12.23 14.16 26.51
N LEU A 13 11.59 13.96 27.67
CA LEU A 13 10.40 13.11 27.78
C LEU A 13 9.21 13.66 26.97
N LEU A 14 8.94 14.96 27.04
CA LEU A 14 7.84 15.59 26.29
C LEU A 14 8.08 15.59 24.77
N ALA A 15 9.33 15.76 24.34
CA ALA A 15 9.71 15.65 22.93
C ALA A 15 9.55 14.22 22.40
N SER A 16 10.00 13.21 23.15
CA SER A 16 9.83 11.80 22.78
C SER A 16 8.36 11.39 22.69
N VAL A 17 7.51 11.86 23.62
CA VAL A 17 6.07 11.60 23.57
C VAL A 17 5.46 12.18 22.30
N LYS A 18 5.70 13.45 21.96
CA LYS A 18 5.17 14.05 20.71
C LYS A 18 5.62 13.34 19.43
N VAL A 19 6.87 12.88 19.37
CA VAL A 19 7.39 12.13 18.21
C VAL A 19 6.74 10.75 18.07
N VAL A 20 6.50 10.05 19.18
CA VAL A 20 5.78 8.77 19.19
C VAL A 20 4.33 8.95 18.76
N TRP A 21 3.63 9.97 19.27
CA TRP A 21 2.26 10.28 18.86
C TRP A 21 2.16 10.67 17.38
N LEU A 22 3.12 11.43 16.84
CA LEU A 22 3.13 11.81 15.43
C LEU A 22 3.41 10.62 14.50
N ARG A 23 4.31 9.70 14.90
CA ARG A 23 4.54 8.45 14.16
C ARG A 23 3.30 7.57 14.12
N LEU A 24 2.54 7.50 15.23
CA LEU A 24 1.30 6.73 15.30
C LEU A 24 0.18 7.29 14.40
N LEU A 25 0.16 8.60 14.14
CA LEU A 25 -0.88 9.25 13.34
C LEU A 25 -0.72 9.04 11.83
N LEU A 26 0.49 8.69 11.36
CA LEU A 26 0.80 8.58 9.93
C LEU A 26 1.08 7.14 9.48
N TYR A 27 1.03 6.19 10.40
CA TYR A 27 1.30 4.77 10.16
C TYR A 27 -0.02 3.97 10.17
N SER A 28 -0.20 3.17 9.13
CA SER A 28 -1.30 2.22 8.97
C SER A 28 -0.73 0.82 8.81
N ASP A 29 -1.35 -0.18 9.44
CA ASP A 29 -1.02 -1.60 9.23
C ASP A 29 -1.54 -2.13 7.88
N THR A 30 -2.25 -1.30 7.11
CA THR A 30 -2.90 -1.69 5.85
C THR A 30 -2.52 -0.74 4.73
N CYS A 31 -2.01 -1.29 3.64
CA CYS A 31 -1.86 -0.62 2.36
C CYS A 31 -2.97 -1.11 1.43
N ARG A 32 -3.67 -0.20 0.76
CA ARG A 32 -4.84 -0.53 -0.05
C ARG A 32 -4.77 0.14 -1.41
N THR A 33 -5.28 -0.53 -2.42
CA THR A 33 -5.63 0.08 -3.71
C THR A 33 -7.03 -0.30 -4.11
N PHE A 34 -7.78 0.65 -4.67
CA PHE A 34 -9.16 0.43 -5.08
C PHE A 34 -9.61 1.34 -6.21
N GLY A 35 -10.74 0.98 -6.83
CA GLY A 35 -11.27 1.67 -7.99
C GLY A 35 -10.25 1.72 -9.13
N SER A 36 -10.21 2.85 -9.84
CA SER A 36 -9.40 3.02 -11.05
C SER A 36 -7.95 3.48 -10.81
N GLY A 37 -7.49 3.57 -9.56
CA GLY A 37 -6.15 4.08 -9.28
C GLY A 37 -5.89 4.66 -7.89
N VAL A 38 -6.85 4.64 -6.96
CA VAL A 38 -6.60 5.15 -5.59
C VAL A 38 -5.63 4.21 -4.88
N LEU A 39 -4.64 4.78 -4.20
CA LEU A 39 -3.67 4.07 -3.39
C LEU A 39 -3.54 4.72 -2.01
N GLU A 40 -3.68 3.92 -0.97
CA GLU A 40 -3.44 4.29 0.43
C GLU A 40 -2.21 3.51 0.92
N PRO A 41 -1.04 4.15 1.05
CA PRO A 41 0.17 3.48 1.51
C PRO A 41 0.14 3.18 3.02
N PHE A 42 1.08 2.37 3.50
CA PHE A 42 1.25 2.14 4.95
C PHE A 42 1.67 3.42 5.68
N ILE A 43 2.40 4.31 5.01
CA ILE A 43 2.92 5.55 5.58
C ILE A 43 2.63 6.69 4.62
N GLY A 44 2.04 7.78 5.15
CA GLY A 44 1.76 9.00 4.40
C GLY A 44 0.30 9.12 3.94
N SER A 45 0.06 10.06 3.03
CA SER A 45 -1.27 10.30 2.45
C SER A 45 -1.54 9.38 1.26
N GLY A 46 -2.81 9.06 1.04
CA GLY A 46 -3.23 8.39 -0.18
C GLY A 46 -3.06 9.27 -1.41
N PHE A 47 -2.81 8.65 -2.55
CA PHE A 47 -2.62 9.30 -3.85
C PHE A 47 -3.34 8.52 -4.95
N TYR A 48 -3.34 9.05 -6.17
CA TYR A 48 -4.02 8.44 -7.31
C TYR A 48 -3.03 8.20 -8.45
N VAL A 49 -3.07 7.00 -9.04
CA VAL A 49 -2.26 6.61 -10.18
C VAL A 49 -3.13 5.91 -11.22
N ARG A 50 -3.30 6.52 -12.39
CA ARG A 50 -3.96 5.87 -13.53
C ARG A 50 -2.93 5.40 -14.54
N SER A 51 -2.74 4.10 -14.65
CA SER A 51 -1.81 3.51 -15.61
C SER A 51 -2.15 2.05 -15.88
N ASP A 52 -1.80 1.55 -17.05
CA ASP A 52 -1.83 0.12 -17.41
C ASP A 52 -0.46 -0.58 -17.23
N CYS A 53 0.55 0.16 -16.75
CA CYS A 53 1.87 -0.37 -16.45
C CYS A 53 1.83 -1.31 -15.24
N PRO A 54 2.71 -2.32 -15.21
CA PRO A 54 2.95 -3.09 -14.00
C PRO A 54 3.74 -2.25 -12.98
N PHE A 55 3.33 -2.32 -11.71
CA PHE A 55 3.99 -1.67 -10.59
C PHE A 55 4.34 -2.67 -9.50
N THR A 56 5.45 -2.42 -8.82
CA THR A 56 5.72 -3.03 -7.51
C THR A 56 4.82 -2.36 -6.48
N LEU A 57 3.79 -3.07 -6.00
CA LEU A 57 2.92 -2.58 -4.93
C LEU A 57 3.68 -2.53 -3.62
N THR A 58 4.33 -3.64 -3.25
CA THR A 58 5.26 -3.65 -2.11
C THR A 58 6.29 -4.76 -2.28
N ARG A 59 7.53 -4.47 -1.90
CA ARG A 59 8.62 -5.44 -1.81
C ARG A 59 9.40 -5.21 -0.52
N PHE A 60 9.67 -6.29 0.22
CA PHE A 60 10.48 -6.25 1.43
C PHE A 60 11.05 -7.62 1.77
N THR A 61 12.03 -7.62 2.68
CA THR A 61 12.58 -8.85 3.26
C THR A 61 12.38 -8.86 4.76
N HIS A 62 11.89 -9.97 5.30
CA HIS A 62 11.77 -10.15 6.75
C HIS A 62 12.25 -11.54 7.15
N ASN A 63 13.16 -11.62 8.12
CA ASN A 63 13.77 -12.89 8.56
C ASN A 63 14.31 -13.76 7.41
N ARG A 64 14.94 -13.12 6.40
CA ARG A 64 15.46 -13.75 5.17
C ARG A 64 14.38 -14.34 4.24
N VAL A 65 13.13 -14.04 4.50
CA VAL A 65 12.01 -14.38 3.62
C VAL A 65 11.63 -13.13 2.83
N GLU A 66 11.72 -13.24 1.51
CA GLU A 66 11.35 -12.18 0.58
C GLU A 66 9.84 -12.21 0.31
N CYS A 67 9.25 -11.02 0.23
CA CYS A 67 7.91 -10.78 -0.27
C CYS A 67 7.97 -9.77 -1.41
N ASP A 68 7.32 -10.09 -2.51
CA ASP A 68 7.14 -9.19 -3.64
C ASP A 68 5.69 -9.27 -4.13
N ILE A 69 5.03 -8.13 -4.20
CA ILE A 69 3.67 -8.02 -4.70
C ILE A 69 3.68 -7.03 -5.84
N THR A 70 3.34 -7.50 -7.02
CA THR A 70 3.21 -6.67 -8.23
C THR A 70 1.75 -6.59 -8.66
N ILE A 71 1.38 -5.45 -9.23
CA ILE A 71 0.03 -5.17 -9.70
C ILE A 71 0.08 -4.61 -11.11
N GLN A 72 -0.91 -4.96 -11.93
CA GLN A 72 -1.12 -4.37 -13.23
C GLN A 72 -2.60 -4.08 -13.43
N ARG A 73 -2.91 -2.86 -13.86
CA ARG A 73 -4.27 -2.46 -14.23
C ARG A 73 -4.46 -2.57 -15.74
N GLY A 74 -5.70 -2.78 -16.15
CA GLY A 74 -6.09 -2.66 -17.54
C GLY A 74 -6.67 -1.27 -17.84
N ASN A 75 -7.08 -1.06 -19.09
CA ASN A 75 -7.71 0.19 -19.53
C ASN A 75 -9.02 0.52 -18.80
N SER A 76 -9.68 -0.48 -18.20
CA SER A 76 -10.87 -0.30 -17.35
C SER A 76 -10.55 0.35 -16.00
N GLY A 77 -9.28 0.45 -15.63
CA GLY A 77 -8.83 0.85 -14.30
C GLY A 77 -8.86 -0.28 -13.27
N LEU A 78 -9.46 -1.43 -13.57
CA LEU A 78 -9.42 -2.61 -12.70
C LEU A 78 -8.05 -3.29 -12.75
N LEU A 79 -7.67 -3.97 -11.67
CA LEU A 79 -6.50 -4.84 -11.65
C LEU A 79 -6.79 -6.07 -12.52
N VAL A 80 -5.99 -6.26 -13.58
CA VAL A 80 -6.10 -7.41 -14.50
C VAL A 80 -5.14 -8.52 -14.11
N GLN A 81 -4.05 -8.18 -13.43
CA GLN A 81 -3.06 -9.12 -12.92
C GLN A 81 -2.52 -8.65 -11.57
N VAL A 82 -2.42 -9.58 -10.62
CA VAL A 82 -1.71 -9.40 -9.36
C VAL A 82 -0.82 -10.61 -9.17
N GLU A 83 0.47 -10.42 -8.95
CA GLU A 83 1.39 -11.49 -8.60
C GLU A 83 1.89 -11.30 -7.18
N ILE A 84 1.74 -12.33 -6.36
CA ILE A 84 2.14 -12.38 -4.96
C ILE A 84 3.20 -13.46 -4.84
N ILE A 85 4.44 -13.06 -4.57
CA ILE A 85 5.56 -13.96 -4.37
C ILE A 85 5.93 -13.91 -2.90
N VAL A 86 5.80 -15.03 -2.20
CA VAL A 86 6.25 -15.18 -0.81
C VAL A 86 7.17 -16.39 -0.73
N ASN A 87 8.41 -16.17 -0.31
CA ASN A 87 9.42 -17.23 -0.23
C ASN A 87 9.55 -18.04 -1.54
N LYS A 88 9.63 -17.34 -2.68
CA LYS A 88 9.72 -17.92 -4.04
C LYS A 88 8.48 -18.68 -4.52
N VAL A 89 7.41 -18.76 -3.74
CA VAL A 89 6.13 -19.33 -4.17
C VAL A 89 5.31 -18.23 -4.82
N SER A 90 5.02 -18.35 -6.13
CA SER A 90 4.24 -17.40 -6.91
C SER A 90 2.75 -17.76 -6.90
N THR A 91 1.93 -16.77 -6.53
CA THR A 91 0.47 -16.79 -6.67
C THR A 91 0.05 -15.67 -7.60
N VAL A 92 -0.52 -16.03 -8.75
CA VAL A 92 -1.01 -15.08 -9.76
C VAL A 92 -2.54 -15.05 -9.73
N LEU A 93 -3.09 -13.85 -9.61
CA LEU A 93 -4.51 -13.57 -9.75
C LEU A 93 -4.73 -12.97 -11.14
N GLN A 94 -5.42 -13.70 -12.02
CA GLN A 94 -5.65 -13.25 -13.39
C GLN A 94 -6.92 -13.88 -13.95
N ASN A 95 -7.74 -13.08 -14.66
CA ASN A 95 -8.96 -13.55 -15.33
C ASN A 95 -9.94 -14.30 -14.39
N GLY A 96 -10.01 -13.91 -13.12
CA GLY A 96 -10.86 -14.55 -12.10
C GLY A 96 -10.36 -15.92 -11.62
N ILE A 97 -9.19 -16.36 -12.07
CA ILE A 97 -8.54 -17.61 -11.67
C ILE A 97 -7.39 -17.30 -10.71
N ILE A 98 -7.16 -18.22 -9.76
CA ILE A 98 -6.01 -18.20 -8.86
C ILE A 98 -5.05 -19.28 -9.32
N LEU A 99 -3.84 -18.89 -9.70
CA LEU A 99 -2.77 -19.78 -10.13
C LEU A 99 -1.68 -19.81 -9.05
N VAL A 100 -1.44 -20.96 -8.45
CA VAL A 100 -0.29 -21.17 -7.54
C VAL A 100 0.72 -22.04 -8.26
N GLU A 101 1.96 -21.56 -8.41
CA GLU A 101 3.00 -22.28 -9.17
C GLU A 101 2.52 -22.71 -10.57
N LYS A 102 1.82 -21.79 -11.26
CA LYS A 102 1.22 -21.98 -12.60
C LYS A 102 0.08 -23.02 -12.67
N LYS A 103 -0.42 -23.50 -11.54
CA LYS A 103 -1.54 -24.44 -11.47
C LYS A 103 -2.78 -23.74 -10.92
N SER A 104 -3.91 -23.92 -11.61
CA SER A 104 -5.21 -23.45 -11.12
C SER A 104 -5.60 -24.17 -9.83
N VAL A 105 -6.07 -23.41 -8.85
CA VAL A 105 -6.48 -23.93 -7.55
C VAL A 105 -7.93 -23.56 -7.23
N SER A 106 -8.61 -24.44 -6.49
CA SER A 106 -9.92 -24.16 -5.89
C SER A 106 -9.75 -23.71 -4.44
N LEU A 107 -10.69 -22.89 -3.95
CA LEU A 107 -10.73 -22.48 -2.55
C LEU A 107 -11.54 -23.49 -1.70
N PRO A 108 -11.18 -23.72 -0.43
CA PRO A 108 -9.95 -23.26 0.21
C PRO A 108 -8.72 -23.99 -0.36
N TYR A 109 -7.58 -23.32 -0.32
CA TYR A 109 -6.31 -23.87 -0.78
C TYR A 109 -5.25 -23.74 0.32
N ASP A 110 -4.68 -24.88 0.69
CA ASP A 110 -3.62 -24.99 1.69
C ASP A 110 -2.41 -25.67 1.06
N HIS A 111 -1.31 -24.92 0.94
CA HIS A 111 -0.08 -25.50 0.43
C HIS A 111 1.16 -24.76 0.93
N THR A 112 2.10 -25.52 1.46
CA THR A 112 3.42 -25.07 1.92
C THR A 112 3.33 -23.95 2.96
N TYR A 113 3.25 -22.69 2.53
CA TYR A 113 3.28 -21.50 3.38
C TYR A 113 2.08 -20.58 3.19
N GLN A 114 1.09 -20.99 2.42
CA GLN A 114 -0.04 -20.16 2.03
C GLN A 114 -1.36 -20.85 2.35
N HIS A 115 -2.26 -20.07 2.95
CA HIS A 115 -3.66 -20.44 3.15
C HIS A 115 -4.52 -19.44 2.39
N ILE A 116 -5.25 -19.89 1.37
CA ILE A 116 -6.14 -19.07 0.56
C ILE A 116 -7.59 -19.49 0.79
N PHE A 117 -8.44 -18.55 1.19
CA PHE A 117 -9.80 -18.86 1.64
C PHE A 117 -10.77 -17.70 1.39
N GLN A 118 -12.06 -18.03 1.42
CA GLN A 118 -13.14 -17.04 1.35
C GLN A 118 -13.21 -16.24 2.66
N TYR A 119 -13.26 -14.92 2.54
CA TYR A 119 -13.36 -13.96 3.64
C TYR A 119 -14.51 -12.99 3.38
N GLY A 120 -15.74 -13.43 3.67
CA GLY A 120 -16.95 -12.68 3.32
C GLY A 120 -17.12 -12.60 1.80
N ILE A 121 -17.24 -11.38 1.25
CA ILE A 121 -17.26 -11.16 -0.20
C ILE A 121 -15.85 -11.17 -0.83
N TYR A 122 -14.81 -11.25 -0.01
CA TYR A 122 -13.41 -11.17 -0.45
C TYR A 122 -12.78 -12.55 -0.48
N THR A 123 -11.65 -12.67 -1.18
CA THR A 123 -10.72 -13.78 -1.01
C THR A 123 -9.47 -13.29 -0.29
N ARG A 124 -8.93 -14.10 0.61
CA ARG A 124 -7.74 -13.77 1.40
C ARG A 124 -6.69 -14.85 1.27
N LEU A 125 -5.45 -14.43 1.02
CA LEU A 125 -4.23 -15.22 1.18
C LEU A 125 -3.58 -14.80 2.50
N ARG A 126 -3.32 -15.77 3.37
CA ARG A 126 -2.52 -15.60 4.59
C ARG A 126 -1.20 -16.33 4.45
N SER A 127 -0.11 -15.63 4.73
CA SER A 127 1.21 -16.26 4.81
C SER A 127 1.41 -16.89 6.18
N SER A 128 1.97 -18.10 6.20
CA SER A 128 2.40 -18.76 7.44
C SER A 128 3.86 -18.43 7.80
N LEU A 129 4.62 -17.83 6.88
CA LEU A 129 6.03 -17.45 7.09
C LEU A 129 6.22 -15.99 7.45
N LEU A 130 5.34 -15.13 6.94
CA LEU A 130 5.38 -13.70 7.17
C LEU A 130 4.09 -13.28 7.88
N PRO A 131 4.15 -12.34 8.83
CA PRO A 131 2.97 -11.76 9.47
C PRO A 131 2.26 -10.81 8.48
N LEU A 132 1.80 -11.33 7.34
CA LEU A 132 1.14 -10.58 6.28
C LEU A 132 -0.07 -11.36 5.74
N SER A 133 -1.06 -10.60 5.29
CA SER A 133 -2.16 -11.12 4.49
C SER A 133 -2.44 -10.22 3.30
N VAL A 134 -2.86 -10.83 2.20
CA VAL A 134 -3.31 -10.13 0.99
C VAL A 134 -4.77 -10.48 0.79
N THR A 135 -5.63 -9.47 0.68
CA THR A 135 -7.08 -9.66 0.50
C THR A 135 -7.56 -8.88 -0.71
N TRP A 136 -8.42 -9.49 -1.52
CA TRP A 136 -8.92 -8.88 -2.75
C TRP A 136 -10.40 -9.15 -2.98
N HIS A 137 -11.01 -8.27 -3.78
CA HIS A 137 -12.38 -8.37 -4.27
C HIS A 137 -12.40 -8.44 -5.78
N SER A 138 -12.82 -9.58 -6.33
CA SER A 138 -13.00 -9.76 -7.76
C SER A 138 -14.38 -9.27 -8.20
N VAL A 139 -14.44 -8.54 -9.31
CA VAL A 139 -15.65 -8.11 -10.00
C VAL A 139 -15.59 -8.57 -11.46
N PRO A 140 -16.70 -8.54 -12.23
CA PRO A 140 -16.62 -8.79 -13.66
C PRO A 140 -15.58 -7.87 -14.33
N GLY A 141 -14.58 -8.47 -14.98
CA GLY A 141 -13.50 -7.75 -15.68
C GLY A 141 -12.21 -7.52 -14.90
N GLY A 142 -12.13 -7.85 -13.60
CA GLY A 142 -10.87 -7.74 -12.84
C GLY A 142 -11.04 -7.70 -11.32
N ILE A 143 -10.05 -7.14 -10.64
CA ILE A 143 -10.09 -6.91 -9.19
C ILE A 143 -10.31 -5.41 -8.95
N ASP A 144 -11.37 -5.07 -8.22
CA ASP A 144 -11.72 -3.68 -7.89
C ASP A 144 -10.92 -3.19 -6.69
N THR A 145 -10.74 -4.03 -5.68
CA THR A 145 -10.08 -3.67 -4.43
C THR A 145 -9.07 -4.74 -4.04
N LEU A 146 -7.87 -4.31 -3.62
CA LEU A 146 -6.80 -5.14 -3.08
C LEU A 146 -6.18 -4.44 -1.87
N TRP A 147 -5.90 -5.17 -0.79
CA TRP A 147 -5.08 -4.63 0.30
C TRP A 147 -4.12 -5.66 0.87
N VAL A 148 -3.01 -5.13 1.35
CA VAL A 148 -1.97 -5.85 2.09
C VAL A 148 -2.09 -5.39 3.54
N ARG A 149 -2.28 -6.33 4.46
CA ARG A 149 -2.29 -6.07 5.89
C ARG A 149 -1.08 -6.73 6.54
N LEU A 150 -0.37 -5.96 7.35
CA LEU A 150 0.70 -6.42 8.22
C LEU A 150 0.10 -6.76 9.58
N GLU A 151 0.42 -7.94 10.12
CA GLU A 151 0.00 -8.34 11.47
C GLU A 151 0.98 -7.83 12.55
N GLN A 152 2.17 -7.37 12.12
CA GLN A 152 3.24 -6.82 12.96
C GLN A 152 4.00 -5.74 12.17
N GLU A 153 4.68 -4.82 12.85
CA GLU A 153 5.59 -3.88 12.19
C GLU A 153 6.70 -4.67 11.46
N LEU A 154 6.63 -4.66 10.13
CA LEU A 154 7.63 -5.27 9.27
C LEU A 154 8.73 -4.26 8.92
N SER A 155 9.83 -4.80 8.41
CA SER A 155 11.12 -4.14 8.18
C SER A 155 11.06 -2.71 7.61
N THR A 156 12.06 -1.90 7.95
CA THR A 156 12.27 -0.55 7.43
C THR A 156 12.70 -0.50 5.96
N ASP A 157 12.88 -1.65 5.30
CA ASP A 157 13.36 -1.77 3.90
C ASP A 157 12.24 -1.94 2.86
N MET A 158 10.98 -1.69 3.24
CA MET A 158 9.87 -1.70 2.30
C MET A 158 10.09 -0.72 1.15
N THR A 159 9.77 -1.18 -0.05
CA THR A 159 9.80 -0.41 -1.30
C THR A 159 8.52 -0.65 -2.09
N GLY A 160 8.27 0.20 -3.08
CA GLY A 160 7.06 0.14 -3.91
C GLY A 160 6.03 1.19 -3.51
N LEU A 161 4.86 1.11 -4.16
CA LEU A 161 3.78 2.07 -4.01
C LEU A 161 3.23 2.16 -2.57
N CYS A 162 3.22 1.06 -1.81
CA CYS A 162 2.77 1.02 -0.42
C CYS A 162 3.69 1.74 0.57
N GLY A 163 4.83 2.26 0.11
CA GLY A 163 5.68 3.15 0.88
C GLY A 163 7.11 2.67 1.00
N LYS A 164 7.99 3.68 1.11
CA LYS A 164 9.41 3.59 1.44
C LYS A 164 9.61 4.32 2.76
N HIS A 165 10.23 3.68 3.75
CA HIS A 165 10.60 4.40 4.98
C HIS A 165 11.53 5.57 4.59
N ASN A 166 11.20 6.78 5.05
CA ASN A 166 11.97 8.04 4.91
C ASN A 166 11.76 8.87 3.63
N VAL A 167 10.71 8.67 2.84
CA VAL A 167 10.40 9.62 1.75
C VAL A 167 9.45 10.70 2.28
N THR A 168 10.02 11.82 2.72
CA THR A 168 9.35 13.14 2.80
C THR A 168 9.10 13.73 1.39
N GLY A 169 9.08 12.87 0.36
CA GLY A 169 9.28 13.21 -1.04
C GLY A 169 8.05 12.95 -1.92
N ASN A 170 7.99 13.76 -2.97
CA ASN A 170 6.97 13.87 -4.00
C ASN A 170 6.45 12.50 -4.50
N GLU A 171 5.12 12.32 -4.50
CA GLU A 171 4.39 11.11 -4.98
C GLU A 171 4.91 10.62 -6.34
N GLN A 172 5.27 11.56 -7.23
CA GLN A 172 5.80 11.30 -8.56
C GLN A 172 7.09 10.46 -8.54
N GLN A 173 7.96 10.67 -7.55
CA GLN A 173 9.18 9.89 -7.39
C GLN A 173 8.86 8.45 -6.98
N LEU A 174 7.90 8.26 -6.07
CA LEU A 174 7.48 6.94 -5.62
C LEU A 174 6.85 6.14 -6.77
N ILE A 175 6.03 6.79 -7.59
CA ILE A 175 5.45 6.19 -8.80
C ILE A 175 6.57 5.74 -9.74
N THR A 176 7.48 6.66 -10.10
CA THR A 176 8.57 6.40 -11.05
C THR A 176 9.50 5.26 -10.59
N GLU A 177 9.84 5.21 -9.30
CA GLU A 177 10.69 4.14 -8.73
C GLU A 177 9.97 2.78 -8.68
N SER A 178 8.64 2.76 -8.71
CA SER A 178 7.84 1.54 -8.57
C SER A 178 7.40 0.92 -9.90
N VAL A 179 7.52 1.64 -11.02
CA VAL A 179 7.19 1.13 -12.36
C VAL A 179 8.13 -0.02 -12.70
N ILE A 180 7.56 -1.15 -13.12
CA ILE A 180 8.33 -2.24 -13.73
C ILE A 180 8.39 -1.94 -15.23
N ALA A 181 9.60 -1.78 -15.76
CA ALA A 181 9.78 -1.39 -17.16
C ALA A 181 9.13 -2.41 -18.12
N ASP A 182 8.10 -1.96 -18.81
CA ASP A 182 7.45 -2.64 -19.93
C ASP A 182 7.55 -1.71 -21.15
N SER A 183 7.85 -2.27 -22.31
CA SER A 183 8.07 -1.50 -23.55
C SER A 183 6.78 -0.95 -24.16
N THR A 184 5.59 -1.28 -23.62
CA THR A 184 4.30 -0.97 -24.27
C THR A 184 3.24 -0.28 -23.40
N CYS A 185 3.52 0.03 -22.14
CA CYS A 185 2.52 0.60 -21.21
C CYS A 185 2.54 2.13 -21.16
N GLN A 186 1.47 2.75 -20.66
CA GLN A 186 1.27 4.19 -20.53
C GLN A 186 0.86 4.57 -19.10
N ILE A 187 1.59 5.52 -18.51
CA ILE A 187 1.15 6.21 -17.29
C ILE A 187 0.32 7.41 -17.75
N GLN A 188 -0.97 7.40 -17.44
CA GLN A 188 -1.93 8.39 -17.94
C GLN A 188 -2.04 9.60 -17.02
N ASP A 189 -1.25 9.68 -15.95
CA ASP A 189 -1.31 10.84 -15.07
C ASP A 189 -0.86 12.10 -15.82
N PRO A 190 -1.71 13.14 -15.87
CA PRO A 190 -1.29 14.44 -16.32
C PRO A 190 -0.34 15.00 -15.25
N ALA A 191 0.77 15.59 -15.67
CA ALA A 191 1.43 16.60 -14.83
C ALA A 191 0.34 17.49 -14.24
N PHE A 192 0.36 17.73 -12.93
CA PHE A 192 -0.64 18.54 -12.24
C PHE A 192 -0.80 19.88 -12.96
N VAL A 193 -1.83 20.03 -13.79
CA VAL A 193 -2.24 21.31 -14.37
C VAL A 193 -3.29 21.85 -13.41
N PRO A 194 -3.00 22.92 -12.65
CA PRO A 194 -4.01 23.52 -11.79
C PRO A 194 -5.12 24.07 -12.69
N ASN A 195 -6.28 23.40 -12.70
CA ASN A 195 -7.45 23.90 -13.40
C ASN A 195 -8.17 24.91 -12.47
N PRO A 196 -8.26 26.20 -12.83
CA PRO A 196 -8.82 27.22 -11.94
C PRO A 196 -10.35 27.13 -11.74
N VAL A 197 -11.04 26.14 -12.34
CA VAL A 197 -12.52 26.06 -12.33
C VAL A 197 -13.07 24.94 -11.44
N GLY A 198 -12.21 24.15 -10.77
CA GLY A 198 -12.63 23.02 -9.92
C GLY A 198 -12.91 23.34 -8.45
N LEU A 199 -12.87 24.60 -8.03
CA LEU A 199 -12.81 24.98 -6.61
C LEU A 199 -14.17 25.07 -5.88
N HIS A 200 -15.26 24.52 -6.44
CA HIS A 200 -16.60 24.74 -5.88
C HIS A 200 -17.45 23.51 -5.52
N PHE A 201 -16.93 22.27 -5.62
CA PHE A 201 -17.75 21.08 -5.36
C PHE A 201 -17.24 20.09 -4.30
N PHE A 202 -16.10 20.32 -3.66
CA PHE A 202 -15.70 19.53 -2.48
C PHE A 202 -16.00 20.28 -1.18
N VAL A 203 -17.29 20.51 -0.92
CA VAL A 203 -17.79 20.79 0.43
C VAL A 203 -18.67 19.60 0.82
N PHE A 204 -18.47 19.10 2.04
CA PHE A 204 -18.96 17.85 2.64
C PHE A 204 -18.15 16.63 2.18
N SER A 205 -17.13 16.15 2.88
CA SER A 205 -17.05 15.94 4.33
C SER A 205 -15.60 15.64 4.68
N VAL A 206 -14.97 16.43 5.56
CA VAL A 206 -14.07 16.07 6.66
C VAL A 206 -13.63 17.42 7.23
N SER A 207 -14.23 17.78 8.35
CA SER A 207 -13.89 19.00 9.08
C SER A 207 -12.46 18.95 9.61
N THR A 208 -11.89 20.16 9.71
CA THR A 208 -10.80 20.58 10.60
C THR A 208 -9.36 20.18 10.25
N TYR A 209 -8.72 21.02 9.43
CA TYR A 209 -7.36 21.50 9.74
C TYR A 209 -7.32 23.02 9.71
N LYS A 210 -6.94 23.60 10.85
CA LYS A 210 -6.72 25.03 11.06
C LYS A 210 -5.48 25.46 10.29
N VAL A 211 -5.62 26.50 9.47
CA VAL A 211 -4.49 27.29 8.96
C VAL A 211 -4.09 28.28 10.07
N VAL A 212 -2.84 28.20 10.54
CA VAL A 212 -2.18 29.28 11.28
C VAL A 212 -1.14 29.86 10.33
N THR A 213 -1.40 31.06 9.84
CA THR A 213 -0.43 31.93 9.16
C THR A 213 0.00 33.00 10.16
N GLU A 214 1.31 33.15 10.36
CA GLU A 214 1.93 34.46 10.58
C GLU A 214 2.65 34.87 9.31
#